data_AF-A0A7D9H8D3-F1
#
_entry.id   AF-A0A7D9H8D3-F1
#
_cell.length_a   1.000
_cell.length_b   1.000
_cell.length_c   1.000
_cell.angle_alpha   90.00
_cell.angle_beta   90.00
_cell.angle_gamma   90.00
#
_symmetry.space_group_name_H-M   'P 1'
#
loop_
_entity.id
_entity.type
_entity.pdbx_description
1 polymer ?
#
loop_
_entity_poly.entity_id
_entity_poly.type
_entity_poly.pdbx_seq_one_letter_code
_entity_poly.pdbx_strand_id
1 'polypeptide(L)'
;PTNKEEIHAYYLSEKYGRIWRRKVKKIEHFDTLELDDFAWLKSVLFNGSSRVARQVTCSIVELMCNSFERKKEILLLLTCFLDELSSAGESSAEFLSLYQNLLRIVPWKQYLTIQGVLIILGDLITTEIEQLHYLEATTLTSDLAQGYALNQLTELLASFLDDSAIRRQYKGRLVGAVLNGYLSLRRLVIQRTRLIDDTQEKLLELLEEMTTGTEEETKSFMAVCIETVEKHNVQDILTPVFIFERLCSIIYPEENDVDEFFLTLEKDPQQEDFLQGRMLGNPYSSTEPGLGPLMRDVKNKICQDCELVALLEDDNGMELLVNNKIISLDLPVKDVFKKIWVAEGGDHDAMRVVYRMRGLLGDATEEFIESLDNKSQSIVDNEEVFKMANVLADCGGLTVMVKRLGAIQNIRRAKPLLQVLLKLFRLCIKVSRCQEVLIQPELGAMEVFLRTLQMCLDGEPDSSQAAVTEQLLDIMETVLSKATGESLEKFEKFSQTFGGPEYVQSLLSCTTHPNVRNNQGVLIHLTRVLAALVYGNQ
;
A
#
# COMPACT_ATOMS: atom_id res chain seq x y z
N PRO A 1 61.34 -11.09 -11.19
CA PRO A 1 61.43 -11.76 -12.51
C PRO A 1 62.86 -12.25 -12.79
N THR A 2 63.05 -13.58 -12.81
CA THR A 2 64.36 -14.25 -13.03
C THR A 2 64.55 -14.70 -14.49
N ASN A 3 63.55 -14.51 -15.35
CA ASN A 3 63.61 -14.89 -16.76
C ASN A 3 63.61 -13.66 -17.69
N LYS A 4 64.45 -13.66 -18.74
CA LYS A 4 64.65 -12.49 -19.63
C LYS A 4 63.37 -12.07 -20.35
N GLU A 5 62.52 -13.03 -20.70
CA GLU A 5 61.24 -12.79 -21.38
C GLU A 5 60.22 -12.09 -20.46
N GLU A 6 60.18 -12.47 -19.18
CA GLU A 6 59.32 -11.81 -18.19
C GLU A 6 59.77 -10.38 -17.91
N ILE A 7 61.08 -10.13 -17.84
CA ILE A 7 61.61 -8.77 -17.67
C ILE A 7 61.24 -7.91 -18.88
N HIS A 8 61.31 -8.45 -20.09
CA HIS A 8 60.93 -7.76 -21.31
C HIS A 8 59.42 -7.48 -21.36
N ALA A 9 58.58 -8.44 -20.96
CA ALA A 9 57.14 -8.26 -20.86
C ALA A 9 56.77 -7.17 -19.83
N TYR A 10 57.41 -7.19 -18.66
CA TYR A 10 57.20 -6.18 -17.62
C TYR A 10 57.65 -4.79 -18.10
N TYR A 11 58.80 -4.70 -18.76
CA TYR A 11 59.29 -3.46 -19.35
C TYR A 11 58.35 -2.91 -20.44
N LEU A 12 57.81 -3.77 -21.30
CA LEU A 12 56.82 -3.35 -22.30
C LEU A 12 55.52 -2.88 -21.65
N SER A 13 55.03 -3.59 -20.63
CA SER A 13 53.83 -3.19 -19.88
C SER A 13 54.00 -1.83 -19.22
N GLU A 14 55.17 -1.57 -18.63
CA GLU A 14 55.49 -0.30 -18.00
C GLU A 14 55.70 0.81 -19.03
N LYS A 15 56.37 0.53 -20.14
CA LYS A 15 56.59 1.48 -21.24
C LYS A 15 55.27 1.93 -21.84
N TYR A 16 54.40 1.00 -22.21
CA TYR A 16 53.09 1.33 -22.78
C TYR A 16 52.14 1.92 -21.74
N GLY A 17 52.19 1.48 -20.48
CA GLY A 17 51.45 2.09 -19.37
C GLY A 17 51.86 3.54 -19.11
N ARG A 18 53.16 3.86 -19.15
CA ARG A 18 53.68 5.24 -19.02
C ARG A 18 53.34 6.10 -20.25
N ILE A 19 53.37 5.53 -21.46
CA ILE A 19 52.96 6.24 -22.69
C ILE A 19 51.46 6.55 -22.65
N TRP A 20 50.62 5.58 -22.26
CA TRP A 20 49.19 5.78 -22.05
C TRP A 20 48.94 6.84 -20.99
N ARG A 21 49.55 6.74 -19.81
CA ARG A 21 49.41 7.74 -18.73
C ARG A 21 49.84 9.15 -19.18
N ARG A 22 50.91 9.29 -19.98
CA ARG A 22 51.33 10.58 -20.55
C ARG A 22 50.36 11.11 -21.60
N LYS A 23 49.76 10.25 -22.42
CA LYS A 23 48.74 10.65 -23.40
C LYS A 23 47.43 11.03 -22.71
N VAL A 24 47.00 10.30 -21.69
CA VAL A 24 45.81 10.62 -20.89
C VAL A 24 46.01 11.90 -20.07
N LYS A 25 47.16 12.11 -19.42
CA LYS A 25 47.47 13.39 -18.76
C LYS A 25 47.56 14.58 -19.71
N LYS A 26 47.87 14.35 -20.99
CA LYS A 26 47.80 15.38 -22.04
C LYS A 26 46.37 15.60 -22.54
N ILE A 27 45.49 14.62 -22.39
CA ILE A 27 44.05 14.75 -22.66
C ILE A 27 43.37 15.48 -21.50
N GLU A 28 43.77 15.23 -20.24
CA GLU A 28 43.37 16.05 -19.07
C GLU A 28 43.82 17.53 -19.15
N HIS A 29 44.70 17.89 -20.10
CA HIS A 29 45.11 19.26 -20.39
C HIS A 29 44.39 19.87 -21.62
N PHE A 30 43.41 19.18 -22.22
CA PHE A 30 42.37 19.88 -22.95
C PHE A 30 41.48 20.55 -21.91
N ASP A 31 41.64 21.86 -21.78
CA ASP A 31 40.71 22.82 -21.21
C ASP A 31 39.69 22.18 -20.27
N THR A 32 39.96 22.22 -18.96
CA THR A 32 38.85 22.42 -18.02
C THR A 32 38.04 23.56 -18.61
N LEU A 33 36.91 23.25 -19.22
CA LEU A 33 36.04 24.26 -19.78
C LEU A 33 35.73 25.16 -18.59
N GLU A 34 36.19 26.41 -18.65
CA GLU A 34 35.77 27.46 -17.73
C GLU A 34 34.30 27.71 -18.04
N LEU A 35 33.43 26.86 -17.47
CA LEU A 35 31.99 26.82 -17.66
C LEU A 35 31.29 27.92 -16.83
N ASP A 36 31.91 29.09 -16.68
CA ASP A 36 31.44 30.12 -15.74
C ASP A 36 30.30 30.99 -16.28
N ASP A 37 30.04 30.99 -17.59
CA ASP A 37 29.00 31.83 -18.22
C ASP A 37 27.89 31.00 -18.90
N PHE A 38 27.10 30.26 -18.13
CA PHE A 38 25.85 29.62 -18.61
C PHE A 38 24.56 30.31 -18.14
N ALA A 39 24.65 31.50 -17.54
CA ALA A 39 23.47 32.30 -17.21
C ALA A 39 22.61 32.63 -18.44
N TRP A 40 23.23 32.74 -19.62
CA TRP A 40 22.51 32.88 -20.89
C TRP A 40 21.80 31.58 -21.30
N LEU A 41 22.42 30.41 -21.07
CA LEU A 41 21.82 29.13 -21.41
C LEU A 41 20.58 28.89 -20.54
N LYS A 42 20.72 29.19 -19.26
CA LYS A 42 19.64 29.18 -18.27
C LYS A 42 18.48 30.11 -18.66
N SER A 43 18.76 31.36 -19.03
CA SER A 43 17.71 32.32 -19.42
C SER A 43 17.03 32.00 -20.76
N VAL A 44 17.72 31.34 -21.69
CA VAL A 44 17.15 30.95 -22.99
C VAL A 44 16.40 29.62 -22.90
N LEU A 45 16.88 28.66 -22.12
CA LEU A 45 16.22 27.36 -21.91
C LEU A 45 14.87 27.50 -21.19
N PHE A 46 14.78 28.39 -20.21
CA PHE A 46 13.55 28.61 -19.43
C PHE A 46 12.73 29.82 -19.90
N ASN A 47 13.02 30.39 -21.08
CA ASN A 47 12.27 31.53 -21.59
C ASN A 47 10.83 31.13 -21.94
N GLY A 48 9.85 31.74 -21.26
CA GLY A 48 8.42 31.53 -21.52
C GLY A 48 7.92 32.14 -22.83
N SER A 49 8.70 33.01 -23.47
CA SER A 49 8.24 33.83 -24.61
C SER A 49 8.34 33.13 -25.97
N SER A 50 9.20 32.11 -26.12
CA SER A 50 9.44 31.46 -27.41
C SER A 50 9.82 29.99 -27.29
N ARG A 51 8.89 29.12 -27.66
CA ARG A 51 9.12 27.67 -27.76
C ARG A 51 10.21 27.30 -28.76
N VAL A 52 10.29 28.02 -29.88
CA VAL A 52 11.29 27.76 -30.94
C VAL A 52 12.70 28.04 -30.42
N ALA A 53 12.89 29.10 -29.64
CA ALA A 53 14.18 29.40 -29.03
C ALA A 53 14.63 28.27 -28.08
N ARG A 54 13.72 27.71 -27.29
CA ARG A 54 13.99 26.55 -26.43
C ARG A 54 14.40 25.32 -27.23
N GLN A 55 13.65 24.97 -28.28
CA GLN A 55 13.95 23.80 -29.13
C GLN A 55 15.30 23.90 -29.84
N VAL A 56 15.61 25.07 -30.39
CA VAL A 56 16.91 25.31 -31.05
C VAL A 56 18.04 25.23 -30.03
N THR A 57 17.86 25.79 -28.84
CA THR A 57 18.86 25.71 -27.77
C THR A 57 19.08 24.28 -27.31
N CYS A 58 18.00 23.48 -27.16
CA CYS A 58 18.12 22.06 -26.85
C CYS A 58 18.90 21.31 -27.94
N SER A 59 18.61 21.59 -29.20
CA SER A 59 19.33 20.99 -30.35
C SER A 59 20.82 21.36 -30.34
N ILE A 60 21.17 22.59 -29.98
CA ILE A 60 22.56 23.04 -29.84
C ILE A 60 23.24 22.27 -28.69
N VAL A 61 22.58 22.12 -27.55
CA VAL A 61 23.13 21.36 -26.40
C VAL A 61 23.35 19.88 -26.77
N GLU A 62 22.44 19.26 -27.52
CA GLU A 62 22.65 17.90 -28.05
C GLU A 62 23.87 17.82 -28.95
N LEU A 63 24.05 18.78 -29.86
CA LEU A 63 25.22 18.86 -30.73
C LEU A 63 26.52 19.14 -29.95
N MET A 64 26.45 19.81 -28.80
CA MET A 64 27.62 20.02 -27.93
C MET A 64 28.05 18.74 -27.20
N CYS A 65 27.15 17.77 -27.05
CA CYS A 65 27.40 16.48 -26.40
C CYS A 65 28.18 15.46 -27.26
N ASN A 66 28.96 15.92 -28.23
CA ASN A 66 29.73 15.06 -29.15
C ASN A 66 30.94 14.34 -28.51
N SER A 67 31.39 14.78 -27.32
CA SER A 67 32.48 14.15 -26.57
C SER A 67 31.99 13.65 -25.21
N PHE A 68 32.60 12.57 -24.70
CA PHE A 68 32.30 12.01 -23.39
C PHE A 68 32.51 13.02 -22.25
N GLU A 69 33.60 13.80 -22.29
CA GLU A 69 33.90 14.80 -21.25
C GLU A 69 32.90 15.97 -21.28
N ARG A 70 32.57 16.48 -22.47
CA ARG A 70 31.57 17.54 -22.63
C ARG A 70 30.18 17.09 -22.21
N LYS A 71 29.79 15.85 -22.57
CA LYS A 71 28.51 15.30 -22.15
C LYS A 71 28.43 15.15 -20.63
N LYS A 72 29.52 14.76 -19.97
CA LYS A 72 29.60 14.70 -18.50
C LYS A 72 29.39 16.07 -17.86
N GLU A 73 30.10 17.09 -18.33
CA GLU A 73 30.00 18.46 -17.80
C GLU A 73 28.64 19.10 -18.06
N ILE A 74 28.11 18.94 -19.28
CA ILE A 74 26.77 19.40 -19.64
C ILE A 74 25.72 18.72 -18.78
N LEU A 75 25.81 17.41 -18.55
CA LEU A 75 24.84 16.71 -17.70
C LEU A 75 24.87 17.22 -16.25
N LEU A 76 26.05 17.45 -15.67
CA LEU A 76 26.16 18.02 -14.32
C LEU A 76 25.54 19.43 -14.26
N LEU A 77 25.79 20.24 -15.29
CA LEU A 77 25.24 21.59 -15.39
C LEU A 77 23.70 21.57 -15.58
N LEU A 78 23.17 20.67 -16.40
CA LEU A 78 21.73 20.46 -16.56
C LEU A 78 21.11 19.96 -15.24
N THR A 79 21.79 19.11 -14.47
CA THR A 79 21.33 18.73 -13.12
C THR A 79 21.18 19.94 -12.20
N CYS A 80 22.11 20.90 -12.23
CA CYS A 80 21.99 22.14 -11.45
C CYS A 80 20.84 23.05 -11.91
N PHE A 81 20.36 22.86 -13.14
CA PHE A 81 19.21 23.62 -13.68
C PHE A 81 17.85 23.00 -13.30
N LEU A 82 17.84 21.85 -12.62
CA LEU A 82 16.60 21.26 -12.12
C LEU A 82 15.91 22.17 -11.08
N ASP A 83 16.66 22.96 -10.31
CA ASP A 83 16.11 23.90 -9.33
C ASP A 83 15.18 24.96 -9.97
N GLU A 84 15.41 25.28 -11.24
CA GLU A 84 14.66 26.31 -11.98
C GLU A 84 13.33 25.80 -12.54
N LEU A 85 13.10 24.49 -12.51
CA LEU A 85 11.86 23.87 -12.99
C LEU A 85 10.63 24.46 -12.29
N SER A 86 10.77 24.74 -10.99
CA SER A 86 9.77 25.39 -10.14
C SER A 86 9.29 26.73 -10.72
N SER A 87 10.24 27.58 -11.13
CA SER A 87 9.98 28.92 -11.64
C SER A 87 9.46 28.93 -13.09
N ALA A 88 9.88 27.95 -13.89
CA ALA A 88 9.58 27.90 -15.31
C ALA A 88 8.25 27.17 -15.62
N GLY A 89 7.80 26.28 -14.74
CA GLY A 89 6.57 25.50 -14.93
C GLY A 89 6.55 24.79 -16.29
N GLU A 90 5.47 24.95 -17.06
CA GLU A 90 5.29 24.36 -18.39
C GLU A 90 6.39 24.74 -19.41
N SER A 91 7.07 25.86 -19.18
CA SER A 91 8.14 26.32 -20.06
C SER A 91 9.41 25.46 -20.00
N SER A 92 9.49 24.53 -19.04
CA SER A 92 10.60 23.59 -18.88
C SER A 92 10.48 22.31 -19.70
N ALA A 93 9.35 22.06 -20.38
CA ALA A 93 9.07 20.81 -21.09
C ALA A 93 10.18 20.39 -22.09
N GLU A 94 10.68 21.33 -22.90
CA GLU A 94 11.75 21.05 -23.85
C GLU A 94 13.08 20.69 -23.17
N PHE A 95 13.39 21.33 -22.03
CA PHE A 95 14.59 21.03 -21.25
C PHE A 95 14.50 19.62 -20.62
N LEU A 96 13.34 19.24 -20.10
CA LEU A 96 13.13 17.90 -19.54
C LEU A 96 13.24 16.81 -20.61
N SER A 97 12.67 17.05 -21.80
CA SER A 97 12.81 16.13 -22.94
C SER A 97 14.27 15.95 -23.34
N LEU A 98 15.04 17.04 -23.42
CA LEU A 98 16.48 17.00 -23.66
C LEU A 98 17.21 16.17 -22.59
N TYR A 99 16.93 16.45 -21.30
CA TYR A 99 17.58 15.75 -20.20
C TYR A 99 17.29 14.24 -20.24
N GLN A 100 16.02 13.85 -20.42
CA GLN A 100 15.62 12.44 -20.57
C GLN A 100 16.26 11.77 -21.80
N ASN A 101 16.36 12.47 -22.93
CA ASN A 101 17.02 11.96 -24.14
C ASN A 101 18.51 11.67 -23.89
N LEU A 102 19.21 12.58 -23.20
CA LEU A 102 20.62 12.41 -22.86
C LEU A 102 20.85 11.25 -21.87
N LEU A 103 19.88 11.02 -20.97
CA LEU A 103 19.86 9.93 -19.98
C LEU A 103 19.55 8.55 -20.58
N ARG A 104 18.82 8.47 -21.70
CA ARG A 104 18.45 7.18 -22.33
C ARG A 104 19.66 6.32 -22.71
N ILE A 105 20.83 6.94 -22.89
CA ILE A 105 22.08 6.28 -23.26
C ILE A 105 22.83 5.84 -21.99
N VAL A 106 23.03 4.53 -21.82
CA VAL A 106 23.91 3.96 -20.77
C VAL A 106 25.36 4.45 -21.02
N PRO A 107 26.14 4.91 -20.02
CA PRO A 107 26.02 4.72 -18.56
C PRO A 107 25.57 5.97 -17.76
N TRP A 108 24.98 6.98 -18.40
CA TRP A 108 24.77 8.28 -17.77
C TRP A 108 23.80 8.27 -16.58
N LYS A 109 22.77 7.42 -16.62
CA LYS A 109 21.88 7.19 -15.46
C LYS A 109 22.65 6.74 -14.22
N GLN A 110 23.51 5.73 -14.37
CA GLN A 110 24.32 5.18 -13.27
C GLN A 110 25.36 6.20 -12.76
N TYR A 111 25.97 6.95 -13.68
CA TYR A 111 26.91 8.01 -13.33
C TYR A 111 26.24 9.11 -12.47
N LEU A 112 25.07 9.59 -12.87
CA LEU A 112 24.35 10.64 -12.14
C LEU A 112 23.79 10.15 -10.80
N THR A 113 23.38 8.89 -10.72
CA THR A 113 23.02 8.27 -9.44
C THR A 113 24.19 8.33 -8.45
N ILE A 114 25.41 7.99 -8.87
CA ILE A 114 26.60 8.07 -8.02
C ILE A 114 26.89 9.51 -7.58
N GLN A 115 26.60 10.50 -8.42
CA GLN A 115 26.74 11.93 -8.09
C GLN A 115 25.66 12.44 -7.12
N GLY A 116 24.66 11.62 -6.78
CA GLY A 116 23.65 11.98 -5.78
C GLY A 116 22.41 12.68 -6.35
N VAL A 117 22.20 12.65 -7.67
CA VAL A 117 21.04 13.29 -8.31
C VAL A 117 19.70 12.83 -7.73
N LEU A 118 19.58 11.58 -7.31
CA LEU A 118 18.37 11.06 -6.68
C LEU A 118 18.00 11.78 -5.37
N ILE A 119 19.00 12.18 -4.58
CA ILE A 119 18.76 12.92 -3.33
C ILE A 119 18.32 14.34 -3.68
N ILE A 120 18.98 14.98 -4.65
CA ILE A 120 18.59 16.31 -5.16
C ILE A 120 17.15 16.29 -5.67
N LEU A 121 16.75 15.25 -6.43
CA LEU A 121 15.36 15.09 -6.89
C LEU A 121 14.38 14.96 -5.72
N GLY A 122 14.72 14.18 -4.68
CA GLY A 122 13.91 14.06 -3.47
C GLY A 122 13.76 15.38 -2.71
N ASP A 123 14.83 16.16 -2.61
CA ASP A 123 14.85 17.47 -1.95
C ASP A 123 14.04 18.51 -2.76
N LEU A 124 14.14 18.48 -4.09
CA LEU A 124 13.34 19.31 -4.99
C LEU A 124 11.86 18.98 -4.91
N ILE A 125 11.49 17.70 -4.94
CA ILE A 125 10.11 17.26 -4.73
C ILE A 125 9.58 17.77 -3.38
N THR A 126 10.37 17.66 -2.32
CA THR A 126 9.98 18.15 -0.98
C THR A 126 9.78 19.67 -0.98
N THR A 127 10.69 20.41 -1.62
CA THR A 127 10.62 21.87 -1.74
C THR A 127 9.37 22.32 -2.50
N GLU A 128 9.04 21.65 -3.61
CA GLU A 128 7.82 21.94 -4.38
C GLU A 128 6.55 21.67 -3.57
N ILE A 129 6.53 20.59 -2.79
CA ILE A 129 5.41 20.25 -1.91
C ILE A 129 5.24 21.30 -0.79
N GLU A 130 6.34 21.78 -0.21
CA GLU A 130 6.31 22.86 0.77
C GLU A 130 5.77 24.17 0.17
N GLN A 131 6.15 24.50 -1.08
CA GLN A 131 5.59 25.64 -1.80
C GLN A 131 4.09 25.49 -2.05
N LEU A 132 3.61 24.30 -2.43
CA LEU A 132 2.17 24.03 -2.59
C LEU A 132 1.42 24.23 -1.26
N HIS A 133 1.97 23.79 -0.13
CA HIS A 133 1.38 24.05 1.17
C HIS A 133 1.39 25.53 1.57
N TYR A 134 2.44 26.28 1.19
CA TYR A 134 2.46 27.73 1.39
C TYR A 134 1.36 28.42 0.56
N LEU A 135 1.16 27.98 -0.68
CA LEU A 135 0.09 28.49 -1.55
C LEU A 135 -1.30 28.12 -1.02
N GLU A 136 -1.49 26.91 -0.49
CA GLU A 136 -2.73 26.48 0.19
C GLU A 136 -3.10 27.43 1.34
N ALA A 137 -2.11 27.93 2.10
CA ALA A 137 -2.33 28.83 3.23
C ALA A 137 -2.56 30.29 2.82
N THR A 138 -2.00 30.73 1.69
CA THR A 138 -1.94 32.16 1.30
C THR A 138 -2.84 32.52 0.12
N THR A 139 -3.22 31.56 -0.70
CA THR A 139 -3.98 31.78 -1.95
C THR A 139 -5.20 30.89 -2.02
N LEU A 140 -6.34 31.50 -2.34
CA LEU A 140 -7.64 30.84 -2.53
C LEU A 140 -7.96 30.54 -4.00
N THR A 141 -7.04 30.87 -4.91
CA THR A 141 -7.18 30.63 -6.35
C THR A 141 -6.30 29.47 -6.75
N SER A 142 -6.87 28.49 -7.45
CA SER A 142 -6.13 27.39 -8.06
C SER A 142 -5.77 27.72 -9.50
N ASP A 143 -4.50 27.51 -9.85
CA ASP A 143 -4.02 27.55 -11.23
C ASP A 143 -3.86 26.10 -11.71
N LEU A 144 -4.43 25.78 -12.88
CA LEU A 144 -4.44 24.43 -13.43
C LEU A 144 -3.03 23.91 -13.75
N ALA A 145 -2.06 24.81 -13.97
CA ALA A 145 -0.66 24.45 -14.22
C ALA A 145 0.14 24.17 -12.94
N GLN A 146 -0.44 24.43 -11.74
CA GLN A 146 0.22 24.11 -10.47
C GLN A 146 0.37 22.60 -10.30
N GLY A 147 1.55 22.19 -9.86
CA GLY A 147 1.95 20.78 -9.78
C GLY A 147 2.65 20.26 -11.04
N TYR A 148 2.82 21.05 -12.10
CA TYR A 148 3.54 20.60 -13.30
C TYR A 148 5.00 20.24 -13.01
N ALA A 149 5.76 21.11 -12.35
CA ALA A 149 7.16 20.86 -12.00
C ALA A 149 7.30 19.62 -11.10
N LEU A 150 6.41 19.51 -10.11
CA LEU A 150 6.33 18.37 -9.21
C LEU A 150 6.04 17.04 -9.95
N ASN A 151 5.07 17.03 -10.86
CA ASN A 151 4.74 15.86 -11.67
C ASN A 151 5.96 15.42 -12.51
N GLN A 152 6.60 16.37 -13.19
CA GLN A 152 7.77 16.09 -14.02
C GLN A 152 8.99 15.61 -13.22
N LEU A 153 9.23 16.17 -12.03
CA LEU A 153 10.28 15.69 -11.12
C LEU A 153 9.99 14.26 -10.64
N THR A 154 8.73 13.94 -10.39
CA THR A 154 8.29 12.60 -9.99
C THR A 154 8.42 11.59 -11.13
N GLU A 155 8.04 11.95 -12.36
CA GLU A 155 8.28 11.14 -13.57
C GLU A 155 9.77 10.90 -13.80
N LEU A 156 10.60 11.93 -13.60
CA LEU A 156 12.05 11.80 -13.71
C LEU A 156 12.59 10.83 -12.64
N LEU A 157 12.17 10.97 -11.38
CA LEU A 157 12.53 10.06 -10.29
C LEU A 157 12.15 8.61 -10.63
N ALA A 158 10.93 8.38 -11.13
CA ALA A 158 10.46 7.07 -11.59
C ALA A 158 11.41 6.50 -12.65
N SER A 159 11.78 7.30 -13.65
CA SER A 159 12.67 6.86 -14.75
C SER A 159 14.08 6.42 -14.30
N PHE A 160 14.56 6.91 -13.15
CA PHE A 160 15.82 6.46 -12.55
C PHE A 160 15.63 5.18 -11.74
N LEU A 161 14.47 5.01 -11.11
CA LEU A 161 14.13 3.83 -10.30
C LEU A 161 13.76 2.60 -11.14
N ASP A 162 13.45 2.77 -12.43
CA ASP A 162 13.30 1.67 -13.40
C ASP A 162 14.54 0.75 -13.46
N ASP A 163 15.74 1.28 -13.20
CA ASP A 163 16.96 0.48 -13.16
C ASP A 163 17.08 -0.25 -11.80
N SER A 164 16.94 -1.57 -11.85
CA SER A 164 17.04 -2.47 -10.68
C SER A 164 18.29 -2.27 -9.82
N ALA A 165 19.43 -1.89 -10.42
CA ALA A 165 20.69 -1.68 -9.69
C ALA A 165 20.65 -0.37 -8.88
N ILE A 166 20.11 0.69 -9.48
CA ILE A 166 19.92 2.00 -8.84
C ILE A 166 18.89 1.88 -7.71
N ARG A 167 17.76 1.21 -8.01
CA ARG A 167 16.69 0.98 -7.06
C ARG A 167 17.21 0.29 -5.80
N ARG A 168 17.98 -0.80 -5.93
CA ARG A 168 18.51 -1.55 -4.77
C ARG A 168 19.38 -0.68 -3.83
N GLN A 169 20.15 0.25 -4.37
CA GLN A 169 21.08 1.06 -3.58
C GLN A 169 20.40 2.27 -2.91
N TYR A 170 19.39 2.86 -3.53
CA TYR A 170 18.78 4.12 -3.07
C TYR A 170 17.38 3.96 -2.46
N LYS A 171 16.79 2.76 -2.50
CA LYS A 171 15.50 2.42 -1.87
C LYS A 171 15.35 3.01 -0.46
N GLY A 172 16.18 2.60 0.49
CA GLY A 172 16.03 3.01 1.89
C GLY A 172 16.15 4.51 2.15
N ARG A 173 16.88 5.25 1.31
CA ARG A 173 17.06 6.71 1.46
C ARG A 173 15.90 7.51 0.88
N LEU A 174 15.29 7.00 -0.19
CA LEU A 174 14.20 7.67 -0.90
C LEU A 174 12.82 7.34 -0.31
N VAL A 175 12.64 6.18 0.32
CA VAL A 175 11.34 5.75 0.89
C VAL A 175 10.76 6.82 1.81
N GLY A 176 11.57 7.41 2.70
CA GLY A 176 11.10 8.47 3.61
C GLY A 176 10.65 9.73 2.87
N ALA A 177 11.41 10.17 1.87
CA ALA A 177 11.07 11.35 1.07
C ALA A 177 9.79 11.12 0.24
N VAL A 178 9.67 9.97 -0.42
CA VAL A 178 8.49 9.59 -1.22
C VAL A 178 7.25 9.44 -0.34
N LEU A 179 7.37 8.77 0.83
CA LEU A 179 6.26 8.62 1.78
C LEU A 179 5.78 9.98 2.30
N ASN A 180 6.71 10.84 2.74
CA ASN A 180 6.36 12.18 3.21
C ASN A 180 5.74 13.01 2.08
N GLY A 181 6.26 12.91 0.86
CA GLY A 181 5.71 13.60 -0.30
C GLY A 181 4.27 13.17 -0.59
N TYR A 182 4.01 11.86 -0.66
CA TYR A 182 2.67 11.30 -0.85
C TYR A 182 1.68 11.78 0.23
N LEU A 183 2.08 11.70 1.51
CA LEU A 183 1.22 12.10 2.63
C LEU A 183 0.92 13.60 2.63
N SER A 184 1.89 14.42 2.24
CA SER A 184 1.76 15.87 2.18
C SER A 184 0.80 16.29 1.06
N LEU A 185 0.94 15.68 -0.13
CA LEU A 185 0.03 15.94 -1.26
C LEU A 185 -1.42 15.54 -0.96
N ARG A 186 -1.62 14.41 -0.30
CA ARG A 186 -2.97 13.95 0.09
C ARG A 186 -3.69 14.91 1.05
N ARG A 187 -2.95 15.77 1.75
CA ARG A 187 -3.50 16.78 2.67
C ARG A 187 -3.97 18.05 1.96
N LEU A 188 -3.59 18.26 0.70
CA LEU A 188 -4.01 19.42 -0.07
C LEU A 188 -5.50 19.33 -0.42
N VAL A 189 -6.23 20.43 -0.25
CA VAL A 189 -7.67 20.51 -0.53
C VAL A 189 -7.97 21.62 -1.54
N ILE A 190 -7.42 22.81 -1.34
CA ILE A 190 -7.70 24.03 -2.11
C ILE A 190 -6.88 24.04 -3.41
N GLN A 191 -5.60 23.69 -3.35
CA GLN A 191 -4.68 23.66 -4.48
C GLN A 191 -4.67 22.29 -5.18
N ARG A 192 -5.69 21.46 -4.97
CA ARG A 192 -5.77 20.15 -5.60
C ARG A 192 -6.04 20.29 -7.10
N THR A 193 -5.04 19.92 -7.91
CA THR A 193 -5.13 19.89 -9.38
C THR A 193 -4.99 18.46 -9.90
N ARG A 194 -5.36 18.22 -11.15
CA ARG A 194 -5.15 16.92 -11.82
C ARG A 194 -3.69 16.48 -11.78
N LEU A 195 -2.76 17.41 -12.00
CA LEU A 195 -1.32 17.11 -11.98
C LEU A 195 -0.84 16.68 -10.59
N ILE A 196 -1.41 17.25 -9.53
CA ILE A 196 -1.13 16.84 -8.15
C ILE A 196 -1.70 15.45 -7.86
N ASP A 197 -2.93 15.17 -8.32
CA ASP A 197 -3.52 13.83 -8.19
C ASP A 197 -2.68 12.77 -8.94
N ASP A 198 -2.30 13.05 -10.20
CA ASP A 198 -1.45 12.16 -11.01
C ASP A 198 -0.08 11.95 -10.33
N THR A 199 0.52 13.00 -9.75
CA THR A 199 1.78 12.89 -8.98
C THR A 199 1.58 12.03 -7.73
N GLN A 200 0.48 12.23 -7.00
CA GLN A 200 0.19 11.49 -5.79
C GLN A 200 0.03 9.99 -6.08
N GLU A 201 -0.69 9.63 -7.15
CA GLU A 201 -0.83 8.25 -7.61
C GLU A 201 0.53 7.67 -8.01
N LYS A 202 1.35 8.42 -8.75
CA LYS A 202 2.69 7.97 -9.13
C LYS A 202 3.62 7.76 -7.93
N LEU A 203 3.58 8.63 -6.92
CA LEU A 203 4.35 8.44 -5.68
C LEU A 203 3.88 7.21 -4.91
N LEU A 204 2.58 6.90 -4.94
CA LEU A 204 2.05 5.68 -4.36
C LEU A 204 2.59 4.47 -5.10
N GLU A 205 2.49 4.42 -6.43
CA GLU A 205 3.05 3.33 -7.25
C GLU A 205 4.54 3.12 -6.95
N LEU A 206 5.34 4.19 -6.92
CA LEU A 206 6.77 4.10 -6.59
C LEU A 206 6.99 3.57 -5.17
N LEU A 207 6.16 3.97 -4.21
CA LEU A 207 6.21 3.44 -2.85
C LEU A 207 5.92 1.93 -2.85
N GLU A 208 4.93 1.47 -3.62
CA GLU A 208 4.62 0.05 -3.76
C GLU A 208 5.76 -0.72 -4.43
N GLU A 209 6.33 -0.22 -5.52
CA GLU A 209 7.47 -0.86 -6.20
C GLU A 209 8.74 -0.93 -5.33
N MET A 210 8.95 0.06 -4.46
CA MET A 210 10.10 0.09 -3.56
C MET A 210 9.93 -0.87 -2.38
N THR A 211 8.69 -1.11 -1.95
CA THR A 211 8.32 -1.89 -0.75
C THR A 211 7.90 -3.32 -1.05
N THR A 212 7.57 -3.62 -2.31
CA THR A 212 7.35 -4.98 -2.83
C THR A 212 8.70 -5.63 -3.14
N GLY A 213 8.99 -6.76 -2.50
CA GLY A 213 10.27 -7.43 -2.62
C GLY A 213 10.54 -8.40 -1.48
N THR A 214 11.52 -8.06 -0.64
CA THR A 214 11.97 -8.90 0.48
C THR A 214 11.27 -8.55 1.79
N GLU A 215 11.11 -9.52 2.68
CA GLU A 215 10.52 -9.28 4.02
C GLU A 215 11.31 -8.22 4.81
N GLU A 216 12.62 -8.12 4.62
CA GLU A 216 13.47 -7.10 5.27
C GLU A 216 13.16 -5.68 4.77
N GLU A 217 12.84 -5.52 3.49
CA GLU A 217 12.44 -4.24 2.90
C GLU A 217 11.07 -3.82 3.42
N THR A 218 10.12 -4.76 3.49
CA THR A 218 8.80 -4.51 4.09
C THR A 218 8.93 -4.15 5.58
N LYS A 219 9.81 -4.82 6.33
CA LYS A 219 10.13 -4.48 7.72
C LYS A 219 10.68 -3.07 7.87
N SER A 220 11.65 -2.72 7.03
CA SER A 220 12.27 -1.39 7.03
C SER A 220 11.24 -0.31 6.70
N PHE A 221 10.33 -0.58 5.77
CA PHE A 221 9.23 0.33 5.44
C PHE A 221 8.28 0.53 6.62
N MET A 222 7.85 -0.55 7.29
CA MET A 222 6.99 -0.47 8.47
C MET A 222 7.64 0.38 9.58
N ALA A 223 8.96 0.24 9.78
CA ALA A 223 9.70 1.07 10.73
C ALA A 223 9.70 2.56 10.34
N VAL A 224 9.96 2.88 9.06
CA VAL A 224 9.90 4.26 8.55
C VAL A 224 8.49 4.85 8.70
N CYS A 225 7.44 4.07 8.43
CA CYS A 225 6.05 4.49 8.64
C CYS A 225 5.79 4.90 10.10
N ILE A 226 6.23 4.10 11.07
CA ILE A 226 6.06 4.38 12.49
C ILE A 226 6.88 5.61 12.93
N GLU A 227 8.13 5.73 12.47
CA GLU A 227 8.98 6.90 12.73
C GLU A 227 8.34 8.18 12.18
N THR A 228 7.74 8.11 10.98
CA THR A 228 7.00 9.21 10.37
C THR A 228 5.79 9.59 11.24
N VAL A 229 5.01 8.63 11.73
CA VAL A 229 3.89 8.92 12.66
C VAL A 229 4.41 9.57 13.95
N GLU A 230 5.56 9.17 14.47
CA GLU A 230 6.11 9.75 15.69
C GLU A 230 6.55 11.21 15.50
N LYS A 231 7.16 11.55 14.36
CA LYS A 231 7.61 12.91 14.02
C LYS A 231 6.48 13.91 13.77
N HIS A 232 5.32 13.46 13.32
CA HIS A 232 4.18 14.32 13.00
C HIS A 232 3.46 14.83 14.27
N ASN A 233 2.75 15.97 14.19
CA ASN A 233 2.04 16.54 15.34
C ASN A 233 0.96 15.58 15.90
N VAL A 234 0.81 15.54 17.23
CA VAL A 234 -0.20 14.76 17.96
C VAL A 234 -1.64 15.10 17.55
N GLN A 235 -1.89 16.34 17.12
CA GLN A 235 -3.21 16.81 16.68
C GLN A 235 -3.56 16.44 15.23
N ASP A 236 -2.60 15.93 14.45
CA ASP A 236 -2.87 15.45 13.10
C ASP A 236 -3.51 14.07 13.14
N ILE A 237 -4.78 14.00 12.71
CA ILE A 237 -5.59 12.78 12.74
C ILE A 237 -5.48 12.03 11.41
N LEU A 238 -5.26 12.73 10.29
CA LEU A 238 -5.37 12.16 8.95
C LEU A 238 -4.11 11.37 8.56
N THR A 239 -2.93 11.95 8.79
CA THR A 239 -1.67 11.28 8.45
C THR A 239 -1.50 9.93 9.15
N PRO A 240 -1.77 9.79 10.46
CA PRO A 240 -1.69 8.48 11.12
C PRO A 240 -2.76 7.49 10.63
N VAL A 241 -3.99 7.94 10.30
CA VAL A 241 -5.03 7.07 9.72
C VAL A 241 -4.51 6.36 8.48
N PHE A 242 -3.96 7.12 7.53
CA PHE A 242 -3.48 6.54 6.26
C PHE A 242 -2.31 5.60 6.45
N ILE A 243 -1.36 5.94 7.32
CA ILE A 243 -0.22 5.08 7.61
C ILE A 243 -0.71 3.78 8.26
N PHE A 244 -1.61 3.86 9.23
CA PHE A 244 -2.12 2.66 9.90
C PHE A 244 -3.01 1.81 9.00
N GLU A 245 -3.80 2.39 8.10
CA GLU A 245 -4.56 1.64 7.08
C GLU A 245 -3.61 0.87 6.17
N ARG A 246 -2.54 1.53 5.71
CA ARG A 246 -1.54 0.86 4.87
C ARG A 246 -0.83 -0.25 5.62
N LEU A 247 -0.48 -0.04 6.90
CA LEU A 247 0.09 -1.09 7.74
C LEU A 247 -0.87 -2.26 7.94
N CYS A 248 -2.18 -2.01 8.09
CA CYS A 248 -3.18 -3.08 8.11
C CYS A 248 -3.12 -3.90 6.82
N SER A 249 -3.14 -3.26 5.64
CA SER A 249 -3.07 -3.95 4.34
C SER A 249 -1.75 -4.70 4.12
N ILE A 250 -0.65 -4.29 4.75
CA ILE A 250 0.63 -5.00 4.69
C ILE A 250 0.63 -6.23 5.59
N ILE A 251 0.09 -6.11 6.80
CA ILE A 251 0.05 -7.19 7.79
C ILE A 251 -0.95 -8.27 7.38
N TYR A 252 -2.10 -7.82 6.88
CA TYR A 252 -3.14 -8.67 6.35
C TYR A 252 -3.70 -7.97 5.11
N PRO A 253 -3.22 -8.33 3.90
CA PRO A 253 -3.90 -7.91 2.69
C PRO A 253 -5.29 -8.49 2.77
N GLU A 254 -6.27 -7.67 3.10
CA GLU A 254 -7.66 -8.06 2.98
C GLU A 254 -7.81 -8.52 1.53
N GLU A 255 -8.06 -9.81 1.33
CA GLU A 255 -8.49 -10.30 0.03
C GLU A 255 -9.70 -9.46 -0.31
N ASN A 256 -9.53 -8.48 -1.21
CA ASN A 256 -10.62 -7.63 -1.65
C ASN A 256 -11.72 -8.60 -2.06
N ASP A 257 -12.81 -8.61 -1.29
CA ASP A 257 -14.03 -9.23 -1.76
C ASP A 257 -14.31 -8.53 -3.09
N VAL A 258 -14.25 -9.31 -4.18
CA VAL A 258 -14.63 -8.81 -5.49
C VAL A 258 -16.11 -8.44 -5.34
N ASP A 259 -16.37 -7.16 -5.09
CA ASP A 259 -17.70 -6.63 -4.75
C ASP A 259 -18.69 -6.90 -5.88
N GLU A 260 -18.19 -6.89 -7.12
CA GLU A 260 -18.94 -7.19 -8.32
C GLU A 260 -18.10 -8.05 -9.27
N PHE A 261 -18.65 -9.21 -9.63
CA PHE A 261 -18.12 -10.05 -10.71
C PHE A 261 -19.23 -10.35 -11.72
N PHE A 262 -18.83 -10.61 -12.95
CA PHE A 262 -19.77 -10.86 -14.04
C PHE A 262 -19.87 -12.35 -14.33
N LEU A 263 -21.06 -12.82 -14.71
CA LEU A 263 -21.33 -14.19 -15.12
C LEU A 263 -21.85 -14.22 -16.56
N THR A 264 -21.31 -15.14 -17.37
CA THR A 264 -21.79 -15.44 -18.71
C THR A 264 -22.43 -16.82 -18.70
N LEU A 265 -23.73 -16.89 -18.90
CA LEU A 265 -24.53 -18.11 -18.83
C LEU A 265 -24.78 -18.64 -20.25
N GLU A 266 -24.14 -19.77 -20.60
CA GLU A 266 -24.22 -20.37 -21.93
C GLU A 266 -24.76 -21.79 -21.89
N LYS A 267 -25.42 -22.22 -22.96
CA LYS A 267 -25.78 -23.62 -23.14
C LYS A 267 -24.56 -24.44 -23.49
N ASP A 268 -24.60 -25.72 -23.15
CA ASP A 268 -23.68 -26.69 -23.74
C ASP A 268 -23.94 -26.80 -25.25
N PRO A 269 -22.94 -26.55 -26.12
CA PRO A 269 -23.07 -26.65 -27.58
C PRO A 269 -23.61 -28.01 -28.05
N GLN A 270 -23.37 -29.08 -27.29
CA GLN A 270 -23.83 -30.43 -27.63
C GLN A 270 -25.30 -30.67 -27.27
N GLN A 271 -25.90 -29.81 -26.45
CA GLN A 271 -27.28 -29.92 -25.98
C GLN A 271 -28.17 -28.72 -26.37
N GLU A 272 -27.72 -27.88 -27.30
CA GLU A 272 -28.45 -26.67 -27.72
C GLU A 272 -29.86 -26.95 -28.23
N ASP A 273 -30.05 -28.08 -28.93
CA ASP A 273 -31.34 -28.50 -29.50
C ASP A 273 -32.33 -29.04 -28.43
N PHE A 274 -31.84 -29.44 -27.26
CA PHE A 274 -32.64 -30.03 -26.19
C PHE A 274 -33.07 -29.00 -25.13
N LEU A 275 -32.33 -27.90 -25.02
CA LEU A 275 -32.64 -26.80 -24.11
C LEU A 275 -33.43 -25.73 -24.86
N GLN A 276 -34.66 -25.42 -24.41
CA GLN A 276 -35.44 -24.31 -24.95
C GLN A 276 -34.99 -22.96 -24.35
N GLY A 277 -35.23 -21.84 -25.04
CA GLY A 277 -34.91 -20.49 -24.54
C GLY A 277 -33.44 -20.10 -24.71
N ARG A 278 -33.04 -18.86 -24.39
CA ARG A 278 -31.62 -18.45 -24.34
C ARG A 278 -31.49 -17.28 -23.37
N MET A 279 -30.38 -17.23 -22.66
CA MET A 279 -30.07 -16.10 -21.78
C MET A 279 -29.74 -14.89 -22.64
N LEU A 280 -30.52 -13.82 -22.53
CA LEU A 280 -30.42 -12.62 -23.39
C LEU A 280 -29.62 -11.47 -22.74
N GLY A 281 -29.23 -11.61 -21.47
CA GLY A 281 -28.61 -10.56 -20.66
C GLY A 281 -27.12 -10.77 -20.34
N ASN A 282 -26.43 -11.65 -21.08
CA ASN A 282 -24.99 -11.84 -20.85
C ASN A 282 -24.19 -10.57 -21.22
N PRO A 283 -23.20 -10.15 -20.42
CA PRO A 283 -22.83 -10.69 -19.10
C PRO A 283 -23.71 -10.13 -17.96
N TYR A 284 -24.09 -10.99 -17.02
CA TYR A 284 -24.90 -10.63 -15.85
C TYR A 284 -24.03 -10.22 -14.66
N SER A 285 -24.47 -9.26 -13.86
CA SER A 285 -23.77 -8.86 -12.62
C SER A 285 -24.09 -9.81 -11.46
N SER A 286 -23.12 -10.10 -10.59
CA SER A 286 -23.32 -10.87 -9.35
C SER A 286 -24.29 -10.22 -8.37
N THR A 287 -24.64 -8.95 -8.57
CA THR A 287 -25.62 -8.21 -7.74
C THR A 287 -27.05 -8.29 -8.27
N GLU A 288 -27.27 -8.91 -9.43
CA GLU A 288 -28.59 -9.02 -10.04
C GLU A 288 -29.51 -9.99 -9.26
N PRO A 289 -30.81 -9.69 -9.12
CA PRO A 289 -31.75 -10.54 -8.40
C PRO A 289 -31.80 -11.95 -8.99
N GLY A 290 -31.47 -12.95 -8.16
CA GLY A 290 -31.50 -14.37 -8.51
C GLY A 290 -30.14 -14.98 -8.89
N LEU A 291 -29.06 -14.21 -8.95
CA LEU A 291 -27.70 -14.73 -9.23
C LEU A 291 -26.83 -14.89 -7.97
N GLY A 292 -27.45 -15.29 -6.86
CA GLY A 292 -26.77 -15.60 -5.60
C GLY A 292 -27.75 -15.69 -4.42
N PRO A 293 -27.29 -16.20 -3.25
CA PRO A 293 -25.90 -16.50 -2.90
C PRO A 293 -25.34 -17.85 -3.39
N LEU A 294 -26.17 -18.81 -3.78
CA LEU A 294 -25.77 -20.18 -4.14
C LEU A 294 -25.85 -20.44 -5.65
N MET A 295 -25.09 -21.43 -6.15
CA MET A 295 -25.17 -21.88 -7.55
C MET A 295 -26.58 -22.39 -7.92
N ARG A 296 -27.35 -22.85 -6.93
CA ARG A 296 -28.78 -23.14 -7.04
C ARG A 296 -29.61 -21.95 -7.53
N ASP A 297 -29.29 -20.74 -7.08
CA ASP A 297 -30.01 -19.53 -7.48
C ASP A 297 -29.75 -19.22 -8.95
N VAL A 298 -28.49 -19.39 -9.39
CA VAL A 298 -28.11 -19.28 -10.80
C VAL A 298 -28.87 -20.27 -11.67
N LYS A 299 -28.98 -21.55 -11.23
CA LYS A 299 -29.81 -22.56 -11.90
C LYS A 299 -31.27 -22.10 -12.00
N ASN A 300 -31.86 -21.68 -10.89
CA ASN A 300 -33.27 -21.24 -10.84
C ASN A 300 -33.54 -20.07 -11.77
N LYS A 301 -32.60 -19.12 -11.84
CA LYS A 301 -32.67 -17.97 -12.76
C LYS A 301 -32.66 -18.41 -14.22
N ILE A 302 -31.77 -19.33 -14.60
CA ILE A 302 -31.76 -19.90 -15.96
C ILE A 302 -33.06 -20.64 -16.25
N CYS A 303 -33.58 -21.45 -15.31
CA CYS A 303 -34.82 -22.17 -15.49
C CYS A 303 -36.03 -21.24 -15.67
N GLN A 304 -36.09 -20.12 -14.95
CA GLN A 304 -37.16 -19.12 -15.07
C GLN A 304 -37.08 -18.36 -16.40
N ASP A 305 -35.90 -17.84 -16.75
CA ASP A 305 -35.70 -17.01 -17.94
C ASP A 305 -35.78 -17.82 -19.25
N CYS A 306 -35.45 -19.11 -19.22
CA CYS A 306 -35.54 -20.02 -20.36
C CYS A 306 -36.84 -20.85 -20.41
N GLU A 307 -37.82 -20.58 -19.53
CA GLU A 307 -39.11 -21.28 -19.43
C GLU A 307 -38.98 -22.82 -19.18
N LEU A 308 -37.90 -23.25 -18.52
CA LEU A 308 -37.62 -24.65 -18.19
C LEU A 308 -38.29 -25.07 -16.86
N VAL A 309 -39.62 -24.95 -16.80
CA VAL A 309 -40.42 -25.14 -15.57
C VAL A 309 -40.22 -26.53 -14.95
N ALA A 310 -40.06 -27.57 -15.77
CA ALA A 310 -39.89 -28.95 -15.31
C ALA A 310 -38.58 -29.19 -14.52
N LEU A 311 -37.57 -28.34 -14.70
CA LEU A 311 -36.25 -28.46 -14.05
C LEU A 311 -36.09 -27.53 -12.86
N LEU A 312 -37.06 -26.63 -12.66
CA LEU A 312 -37.05 -25.69 -11.55
C LEU A 312 -37.16 -26.43 -10.21
N GLU A 313 -37.95 -27.50 -10.15
CA GLU A 313 -38.15 -28.32 -8.95
C GLU A 313 -37.20 -29.53 -8.85
N ASP A 314 -36.50 -29.88 -9.94
CA ASP A 314 -35.58 -31.02 -9.98
C ASP A 314 -34.11 -30.58 -9.98
N ASP A 315 -33.48 -30.62 -8.81
CA ASP A 315 -32.06 -30.32 -8.61
C ASP A 315 -31.11 -31.30 -9.28
N ASN A 316 -31.58 -32.49 -9.65
CA ASN A 316 -30.77 -33.49 -10.34
C ASN A 316 -30.89 -33.40 -11.86
N GLY A 317 -31.85 -32.64 -12.39
CA GLY A 317 -32.12 -32.57 -13.83
C GLY A 317 -31.14 -31.69 -14.62
N MET A 318 -30.43 -30.77 -13.95
CA MET A 318 -29.60 -29.76 -14.60
C MET A 318 -28.25 -29.60 -13.90
N GLU A 319 -27.18 -29.60 -14.68
CA GLU A 319 -25.80 -29.44 -14.22
C GLU A 319 -25.26 -28.07 -14.66
N LEU A 320 -24.49 -27.44 -13.78
CA LEU A 320 -23.75 -26.21 -14.06
C LEU A 320 -22.26 -26.53 -14.09
N LEU A 321 -21.60 -26.14 -15.18
CA LEU A 321 -20.18 -26.36 -15.41
C LEU A 321 -19.44 -25.02 -15.42
N VAL A 322 -18.34 -24.95 -14.68
CA VAL A 322 -17.37 -23.84 -14.72
C VAL A 322 -16.00 -24.46 -15.01
N ASN A 323 -15.32 -23.98 -16.05
CA ASN A 323 -14.05 -24.56 -16.55
C ASN A 323 -14.09 -26.09 -16.78
N ASN A 324 -15.18 -26.60 -17.36
CA ASN A 324 -15.40 -28.04 -17.58
C ASN A 324 -15.43 -28.90 -16.30
N LYS A 325 -15.72 -28.30 -15.15
CA LYS A 325 -15.97 -29.00 -13.88
C LYS A 325 -17.41 -28.81 -13.47
N ILE A 326 -18.06 -29.88 -13.02
CA ILE A 326 -19.44 -29.83 -12.55
C ILE A 326 -19.45 -29.29 -11.12
N ILE A 327 -20.20 -28.21 -10.90
CA ILE A 327 -20.24 -27.50 -9.63
C ILE A 327 -21.50 -27.91 -8.85
N SER A 328 -21.33 -28.29 -7.59
CA SER A 328 -22.47 -28.52 -6.71
C SER A 328 -23.33 -27.26 -6.53
N LEU A 329 -24.66 -27.43 -6.59
CA LEU A 329 -25.63 -26.34 -6.45
C LEU A 329 -25.60 -25.70 -5.05
N ASP A 330 -25.05 -26.40 -4.06
CA ASP A 330 -24.94 -25.93 -2.67
C ASP A 330 -23.71 -25.06 -2.42
N LEU A 331 -22.86 -24.84 -3.44
CA LEU A 331 -21.69 -23.99 -3.32
C LEU A 331 -22.04 -22.51 -3.52
N PRO A 332 -21.41 -21.59 -2.74
CA PRO A 332 -21.55 -20.16 -2.97
C PRO A 332 -20.96 -19.72 -4.31
N VAL A 333 -21.70 -18.91 -5.07
CA VAL A 333 -21.26 -18.41 -6.39
C VAL A 333 -19.94 -17.63 -6.28
N LYS A 334 -19.77 -16.88 -5.18
CA LYS A 334 -18.54 -16.12 -4.86
C LYS A 334 -17.31 -17.02 -4.73
N ASP A 335 -17.45 -18.15 -4.06
CA ASP A 335 -16.33 -19.07 -3.82
C ASP A 335 -15.95 -19.80 -5.11
N VAL A 336 -16.94 -20.13 -5.94
CA VAL A 336 -16.73 -20.72 -7.27
C VAL A 336 -15.96 -19.76 -8.18
N PHE A 337 -16.35 -18.47 -8.19
CA PHE A 337 -15.63 -17.44 -8.93
C PHE A 337 -14.17 -17.32 -8.47
N LYS A 338 -13.92 -17.18 -7.17
CA LYS A 338 -12.56 -17.00 -6.65
C LYS A 338 -11.68 -18.25 -6.80
N LYS A 339 -12.19 -19.43 -6.45
CA LYS A 339 -11.37 -20.66 -6.32
C LYS A 339 -11.27 -21.48 -7.59
N ILE A 340 -12.25 -21.40 -8.50
CA ILE A 340 -12.25 -22.20 -9.74
C ILE A 340 -11.90 -21.30 -10.93
N TRP A 341 -12.61 -20.17 -11.09
CA TRP A 341 -12.43 -19.31 -12.26
C TRP A 341 -11.11 -18.52 -12.22
N VAL A 342 -10.86 -17.79 -11.12
CA VAL A 342 -9.65 -16.95 -10.99
C VAL A 342 -8.38 -17.82 -10.84
N ALA A 343 -8.46 -18.93 -10.09
CA ALA A 343 -7.29 -19.80 -9.84
C ALA A 343 -6.76 -20.51 -11.09
N GLU A 344 -7.60 -20.75 -12.11
CA GLU A 344 -7.23 -21.43 -13.35
C GLU A 344 -6.88 -20.46 -14.50
N GLY A 345 -6.69 -19.17 -14.21
CA GLY A 345 -6.23 -18.16 -15.17
C GLY A 345 -7.34 -17.40 -15.88
N GLY A 346 -8.53 -17.29 -15.28
CA GLY A 346 -9.57 -16.35 -15.70
C GLY A 346 -9.11 -14.91 -15.48
N ASP A 347 -8.60 -14.28 -16.54
CA ASP A 347 -8.03 -12.93 -16.52
C ASP A 347 -9.14 -11.88 -16.49
N HIS A 348 -9.66 -11.53 -15.31
CA HIS A 348 -10.69 -10.49 -15.06
C HIS A 348 -11.97 -10.53 -15.92
N ASP A 349 -12.19 -11.60 -16.70
CA ASP A 349 -13.33 -11.77 -17.60
C ASP A 349 -14.53 -12.41 -16.88
N ALA A 350 -15.71 -12.23 -17.46
CA ALA A 350 -16.96 -12.74 -16.92
C ALA A 350 -16.91 -14.28 -16.79
N MET A 351 -17.23 -14.80 -15.60
CA MET A 351 -17.21 -16.23 -15.31
C MET A 351 -18.19 -16.98 -16.19
N ARG A 352 -17.63 -17.83 -17.05
CA ARG A 352 -18.40 -18.63 -17.99
C ARG A 352 -18.99 -19.85 -17.29
N VAL A 353 -20.31 -19.84 -17.12
CA VAL A 353 -21.09 -20.96 -16.59
C VAL A 353 -21.84 -21.62 -17.74
N VAL A 354 -21.50 -22.86 -18.03
CA VAL A 354 -22.16 -23.67 -19.06
C VAL A 354 -23.21 -24.55 -18.39
N TYR A 355 -24.45 -24.50 -18.86
CA TYR A 355 -25.53 -25.33 -18.30
C TYR A 355 -26.01 -26.40 -19.27
N ARG A 356 -26.33 -27.59 -18.72
CA ARG A 356 -26.78 -28.75 -19.49
C ARG A 356 -27.73 -29.65 -18.71
N MET A 357 -28.45 -30.51 -19.42
CA MET A 357 -29.29 -31.55 -18.84
C MET A 357 -28.44 -32.75 -18.43
N ARG A 358 -28.72 -33.28 -17.23
CA ARG A 358 -28.06 -34.49 -16.75
C ARG A 358 -28.56 -35.72 -17.52
N GLY A 359 -27.63 -36.62 -17.89
CA GLY A 359 -27.96 -37.95 -18.40
C GLY A 359 -28.32 -38.06 -19.89
N LEU A 360 -28.24 -36.97 -20.67
CA LEU A 360 -28.51 -37.02 -22.12
C LEU A 360 -27.37 -37.63 -22.94
N LEU A 361 -26.11 -37.45 -22.53
CA LEU A 361 -24.92 -37.86 -23.28
C LEU A 361 -24.16 -39.04 -22.64
N GLY A 362 -24.77 -39.72 -21.67
CA GLY A 362 -24.15 -40.81 -20.90
C GLY A 362 -23.65 -40.35 -19.53
N ASP A 363 -22.77 -41.15 -18.91
CA ASP A 363 -22.17 -40.84 -17.61
C ASP A 363 -21.22 -39.64 -17.70
N ALA A 364 -21.31 -38.71 -16.73
CA ALA A 364 -20.44 -37.54 -16.66
C ALA A 364 -18.97 -37.96 -16.49
N THR A 365 -18.10 -37.45 -17.37
CA THR A 365 -16.64 -37.71 -17.31
C THR A 365 -15.86 -36.54 -16.70
N GLU A 366 -16.57 -35.45 -16.41
CA GLU A 366 -16.05 -34.24 -15.78
C GLU A 366 -15.88 -34.40 -14.26
N GLU A 367 -14.94 -33.64 -13.70
CA GLU A 367 -14.69 -33.60 -12.26
C GLU A 367 -15.89 -32.95 -11.53
N PHE A 368 -16.47 -33.66 -10.56
CA PHE A 368 -17.56 -33.14 -9.73
C PHE A 368 -17.01 -32.48 -8.46
N ILE A 369 -17.21 -31.17 -8.31
CA ILE A 369 -16.80 -30.41 -7.14
C ILE A 369 -17.98 -30.32 -6.16
N GLU A 370 -17.99 -31.25 -5.20
CA GLU A 370 -19.00 -31.29 -4.13
C GLU A 370 -18.66 -30.32 -2.99
N SER A 371 -17.37 -30.16 -2.69
CA SER A 371 -16.88 -29.22 -1.69
C SER A 371 -15.66 -28.49 -2.23
N LEU A 372 -15.69 -27.16 -2.17
CA LEU A 372 -14.51 -26.35 -2.32
C LEU A 372 -13.74 -26.48 -1.01
N ASP A 373 -12.83 -27.46 -0.91
CA ASP A 373 -11.97 -27.64 0.25
C ASP A 373 -11.56 -26.26 0.79
N ASN A 374 -12.09 -25.93 1.96
CA ASN A 374 -11.72 -24.73 2.69
C ASN A 374 -10.30 -24.98 3.24
N LYS A 375 -9.29 -24.82 2.38
CA LYS A 375 -7.91 -24.56 2.79
C LYS A 375 -7.76 -23.26 3.59
N SER A 376 -8.86 -22.60 3.96
CA SER A 376 -8.95 -21.52 4.94
C SER A 376 -9.29 -22.00 6.36
N GLN A 377 -9.59 -23.29 6.57
CA GLN A 377 -9.80 -23.87 7.91
C GLN A 377 -8.88 -25.06 8.25
N SER A 378 -7.82 -25.32 7.47
CA SER A 378 -6.64 -25.93 8.08
C SER A 378 -6.11 -24.92 9.09
N ILE A 379 -6.01 -25.28 10.37
CA ILE A 379 -5.40 -24.52 11.47
C ILE A 379 -4.40 -23.51 10.90
N VAL A 380 -4.90 -22.31 10.59
CA VAL A 380 -4.05 -21.26 10.05
C VAL A 380 -3.31 -20.83 11.28
N ASP A 381 -2.02 -21.13 11.34
CA ASP A 381 -1.19 -20.63 12.41
C ASP A 381 -1.29 -19.11 12.34
N ASN A 382 -2.08 -18.53 13.26
CA ASN A 382 -2.25 -17.09 13.34
C ASN A 382 -0.88 -16.42 13.49
N GLU A 383 0.12 -17.12 14.02
CA GLU A 383 1.48 -16.63 14.15
C GLU A 383 2.19 -16.51 12.79
N GLU A 384 1.95 -17.44 11.85
CA GLU A 384 2.52 -17.36 10.49
C GLU A 384 1.80 -16.34 9.61
N VAL A 385 0.47 -16.24 9.71
CA VAL A 385 -0.31 -15.28 8.89
C VAL A 385 -0.12 -13.85 9.35
N PHE A 386 -0.07 -13.61 10.65
CA PHE A 386 0.14 -12.27 11.20
C PHE A 386 1.61 -11.99 11.52
N LYS A 387 2.57 -12.77 10.97
CA LYS A 387 4.01 -12.64 11.26
C LYS A 387 4.56 -11.22 11.09
N MET A 388 4.01 -10.43 10.16
CA MET A 388 4.41 -9.03 9.96
C MET A 388 3.98 -8.11 11.10
N ALA A 389 3.00 -8.48 11.92
CA ALA A 389 2.66 -7.72 13.12
C ALA A 389 3.80 -7.75 14.15
N ASN A 390 4.65 -8.80 14.19
CA ASN A 390 5.85 -8.82 15.05
C ASN A 390 6.76 -7.62 14.80
N VAL A 391 6.79 -7.12 13.57
CA VAL A 391 7.62 -5.98 13.17
C VAL A 391 7.18 -4.72 13.92
N LEU A 392 5.87 -4.57 14.18
CA LEU A 392 5.34 -3.45 14.97
C LEU A 392 5.77 -3.52 16.43
N ALA A 393 5.97 -4.72 16.97
CA ALA A 393 6.58 -4.88 18.30
C ALA A 393 8.06 -4.48 18.28
N ASP A 394 8.79 -4.85 17.23
CA ASP A 394 10.23 -4.61 17.10
C ASP A 394 10.61 -3.14 16.83
N CYS A 395 9.79 -2.43 16.05
CA CYS A 395 10.03 -1.03 15.70
C CYS A 395 9.46 -0.03 16.71
N GLY A 396 8.91 -0.49 17.84
CA GLY A 396 8.23 0.36 18.82
C GLY A 396 6.89 0.92 18.34
N GLY A 397 6.31 0.33 17.27
CA GLY A 397 5.02 0.72 16.71
C GLY A 397 3.89 0.65 17.72
N LEU A 398 3.87 -0.36 18.58
CA LEU A 398 2.87 -0.50 19.65
C LEU A 398 2.90 0.68 20.64
N THR A 399 4.10 1.16 21.00
CA THR A 399 4.27 2.34 21.86
C THR A 399 3.69 3.60 21.21
N VAL A 400 3.96 3.80 19.92
CA VAL A 400 3.44 4.94 19.15
C VAL A 400 1.92 4.86 19.03
N MET A 401 1.37 3.67 18.76
CA MET A 401 -0.08 3.43 18.69
C MET A 401 -0.77 3.76 20.02
N VAL A 402 -0.22 3.30 21.15
CA VAL A 402 -0.78 3.58 22.48
C VAL A 402 -0.69 5.05 22.84
N LYS A 403 0.45 5.71 22.57
CA LYS A 403 0.62 7.16 22.78
C LYS A 403 -0.37 7.97 21.95
N ARG A 404 -0.63 7.56 20.70
CA ARG A 404 -1.61 8.19 19.81
C ARG A 404 -3.04 7.99 20.29
N LEU A 405 -3.37 6.77 20.73
CA LEU A 405 -4.69 6.46 21.30
C LEU A 405 -4.93 7.28 22.57
N GLY A 406 -3.95 7.37 23.46
CA GLY A 406 -4.03 8.14 24.71
C GLY A 406 -4.11 9.65 24.52
N ALA A 407 -3.69 10.17 23.37
CA ALA A 407 -3.80 11.59 23.04
C ALA A 407 -5.17 11.97 22.46
N ILE A 408 -6.06 11.01 22.20
CA ILE A 408 -7.40 11.29 21.69
C ILE A 408 -8.23 11.92 22.81
N GLN A 409 -8.57 13.21 22.65
CA GLN A 409 -9.47 13.94 23.56
C GLN A 409 -10.93 13.95 23.09
N ASN A 410 -11.18 13.76 21.79
CA ASN A 410 -12.52 13.85 21.20
C ASN A 410 -12.80 12.68 20.24
N ILE A 411 -13.64 11.74 20.65
CA ILE A 411 -13.97 10.54 19.86
C ILE A 411 -14.67 10.89 18.55
N ARG A 412 -15.54 11.90 18.52
CA ARG A 412 -16.28 12.28 17.30
C ARG A 412 -15.34 12.69 16.16
N ARG A 413 -14.29 13.46 16.48
CA ARG A 413 -13.31 13.96 15.49
C ARG A 413 -12.26 12.91 15.14
N ALA A 414 -11.89 12.06 16.10
CA ALA A 414 -10.87 11.02 15.93
C ALA A 414 -11.45 9.64 15.58
N LYS A 415 -12.73 9.55 15.22
CA LYS A 415 -13.42 8.28 14.93
C LYS A 415 -12.70 7.43 13.86
N PRO A 416 -12.23 7.99 12.73
CA PRO A 416 -11.48 7.20 11.73
C PRO A 416 -10.17 6.64 12.31
N LEU A 417 -9.44 7.47 13.07
CA LEU A 417 -8.19 7.07 13.71
C LEU A 417 -8.41 5.96 14.74
N LEU A 418 -9.48 6.08 15.55
CA LEU A 418 -9.84 5.06 16.53
C LEU A 418 -10.16 3.73 15.86
N GLN A 419 -10.97 3.72 14.79
CA GLN A 419 -11.33 2.49 14.08
C GLN A 419 -10.12 1.78 13.49
N VAL A 420 -9.22 2.53 12.85
CA VAL A 420 -8.02 1.94 12.23
C VAL A 420 -7.03 1.48 13.30
N LEU A 421 -6.85 2.23 14.39
CA LEU A 421 -6.02 1.79 15.52
C LEU A 421 -6.56 0.50 16.12
N LEU A 422 -7.87 0.38 16.37
CA LEU A 422 -8.47 -0.84 16.91
C LEU A 422 -8.33 -2.01 15.93
N LYS A 423 -8.53 -1.79 14.63
CA LYS A 423 -8.27 -2.81 13.59
C LYS A 423 -6.83 -3.30 13.67
N LEU A 424 -5.86 -2.39 13.75
CA LEU A 424 -4.45 -2.72 13.84
C LEU A 424 -4.09 -3.44 15.16
N PHE A 425 -4.67 -3.02 16.29
CA PHE A 425 -4.50 -3.71 17.58
C PHE A 425 -5.05 -5.14 17.53
N ARG A 426 -6.20 -5.38 16.89
CA ARG A 426 -6.75 -6.72 16.70
C ARG A 426 -5.82 -7.61 15.86
N LEU A 427 -5.19 -7.05 14.84
CA LEU A 427 -4.18 -7.77 14.06
C LEU A 427 -2.94 -8.09 14.91
N CYS A 428 -2.49 -7.14 15.74
CA CYS A 428 -1.32 -7.32 16.60
C CYS A 428 -1.55 -8.39 17.68
N ILE A 429 -2.71 -8.40 18.32
CA ILE A 429 -3.02 -9.30 19.45
C ILE A 429 -3.11 -10.77 19.03
N LYS A 430 -3.25 -11.07 17.73
CA LYS A 430 -3.18 -12.45 17.24
C LYS A 430 -1.77 -13.06 17.33
N VAL A 431 -0.75 -12.26 17.64
CA VAL A 431 0.65 -12.69 17.71
C VAL A 431 1.19 -12.60 19.14
N SER A 432 1.90 -13.65 19.55
CA SER A 432 2.42 -13.84 20.91
C SER A 432 3.33 -12.68 21.36
N ARG A 433 4.31 -12.28 20.54
CA ARG A 433 5.28 -11.21 20.83
C ARG A 433 4.62 -9.84 21.04
N CYS A 434 3.58 -9.52 20.28
CA CYS A 434 2.83 -8.27 20.45
C CYS A 434 2.06 -8.25 21.77
N GLN A 435 1.50 -9.39 22.19
CA GLN A 435 0.87 -9.50 23.51
C GLN A 435 1.89 -9.25 24.63
N GLU A 436 3.10 -9.83 24.53
CA GLU A 436 4.18 -9.63 25.52
C GLU A 436 4.56 -8.14 25.66
N VAL A 437 4.69 -7.42 24.54
CA VAL A 437 4.99 -5.97 24.55
C VAL A 437 3.83 -5.15 25.12
N LEU A 438 2.57 -5.55 24.87
CA LEU A 438 1.40 -4.87 25.45
C LEU A 438 1.23 -5.11 26.96
N ILE A 439 1.81 -6.19 27.49
CA ILE A 439 1.84 -6.51 28.94
C ILE A 439 2.96 -5.75 29.66
N GLN A 440 3.89 -5.13 28.93
CA GLN A 440 4.96 -4.36 29.56
C GLN A 440 4.40 -3.16 30.33
N PRO A 441 4.70 -3.04 31.64
CA PRO A 441 4.16 -1.97 32.46
C PRO A 441 4.68 -0.58 32.03
N GLU A 442 5.82 -0.50 31.35
CA GLU A 442 6.35 0.76 30.81
C GLU A 442 5.45 1.38 29.71
N LEU A 443 4.61 0.57 29.05
CA LEU A 443 3.78 1.02 27.93
C LEU A 443 2.46 1.66 28.38
N GLY A 444 1.96 1.30 29.57
CA GLY A 444 0.68 1.79 30.11
C GLY A 444 -0.54 1.50 29.23
N ALA A 445 -0.50 0.45 28.39
CA ALA A 445 -1.52 0.16 27.38
C ALA A 445 -2.94 0.05 27.97
N MET A 446 -3.07 -0.64 29.11
CA MET A 446 -4.35 -0.88 29.76
C MET A 446 -5.00 0.37 30.33
N GLU A 447 -4.21 1.31 30.87
CA GLU A 447 -4.74 2.61 31.30
C GLU A 447 -5.35 3.38 30.12
N VAL A 448 -4.64 3.37 28.98
CA VAL A 448 -5.11 4.03 27.77
C VAL A 448 -6.36 3.36 27.22
N PHE A 449 -6.41 2.02 27.16
CA PHE A 449 -7.60 1.29 26.73
C PHE A 449 -8.80 1.56 27.65
N LEU A 450 -8.61 1.57 28.97
CA LEU A 450 -9.66 1.89 29.94
C LEU A 450 -10.17 3.33 29.79
N ARG A 451 -9.26 4.29 29.58
CA ARG A 451 -9.62 5.69 29.34
C ARG A 451 -10.40 5.85 28.03
N THR A 452 -9.95 5.22 26.94
CA THR A 452 -10.67 5.24 25.65
C THR A 452 -12.04 4.58 25.78
N LEU A 453 -12.13 3.47 26.53
CA LEU A 453 -13.38 2.79 26.80
C LEU A 453 -14.35 3.73 27.53
N GLN A 454 -13.91 4.38 28.61
CA GLN A 454 -14.72 5.33 29.37
C GLN A 454 -15.24 6.47 28.48
N MET A 455 -14.37 7.05 27.65
CA MET A 455 -14.80 8.09 26.71
C MET A 455 -15.83 7.58 25.68
N CYS A 456 -15.70 6.33 25.19
CA CYS A 456 -16.66 5.70 24.28
C CYS A 456 -18.03 5.47 24.95
N LEU A 457 -18.03 5.26 26.27
CA LEU A 457 -19.22 5.00 27.06
C LEU A 457 -19.94 6.30 27.49
N ASP A 458 -19.19 7.38 27.71
CA ASP A 458 -19.73 8.71 28.03
C ASP A 458 -20.36 9.42 26.79
N GLY A 459 -20.17 8.85 25.59
CA GLY A 459 -20.73 9.34 24.33
C GLY A 459 -22.21 9.00 24.10
N GLU A 460 -22.90 9.78 23.26
CA GLU A 460 -24.29 9.49 22.87
C GLU A 460 -24.43 8.15 22.12
N PRO A 461 -25.50 7.36 22.34
CA PRO A 461 -25.69 6.04 21.75
C PRO A 461 -25.68 6.04 20.22
N ASP A 462 -24.64 5.49 19.61
CA ASP A 462 -24.60 5.16 18.18
C ASP A 462 -24.32 3.65 18.01
N SER A 463 -24.98 2.99 17.06
CA SER A 463 -24.74 1.55 16.77
C SER A 463 -23.26 1.28 16.43
N SER A 464 -22.60 2.24 15.79
CA SER A 464 -21.17 2.18 15.47
C SER A 464 -20.25 2.28 16.70
N GLN A 465 -20.68 2.89 17.80
CA GLN A 465 -19.92 2.93 19.05
C GLN A 465 -19.99 1.60 19.82
N ALA A 466 -21.08 0.86 19.65
CA ALA A 466 -21.21 -0.47 20.24
C ALA A 466 -20.18 -1.44 19.65
N ALA A 467 -19.96 -1.40 18.32
CA ALA A 467 -18.94 -2.21 17.65
C ALA A 467 -17.50 -1.82 18.07
N VAL A 468 -17.23 -0.53 18.22
CA VAL A 468 -15.93 -0.02 18.71
C VAL A 468 -15.66 -0.47 20.15
N THR A 469 -16.69 -0.40 21.00
CA THR A 469 -16.62 -0.86 22.40
C THR A 469 -16.38 -2.37 22.49
N GLU A 470 -17.07 -3.16 21.66
CA GLU A 470 -16.87 -4.61 21.57
C GLU A 470 -15.44 -4.96 21.14
N GLN A 471 -14.91 -4.31 20.10
CA GLN A 471 -13.54 -4.51 19.64
C GLN A 471 -12.52 -4.17 20.73
N LEU A 472 -12.73 -3.09 21.48
CA LEU A 472 -11.84 -2.70 22.56
C LEU A 472 -11.86 -3.70 23.72
N LEU A 473 -13.02 -4.26 24.06
CA LEU A 473 -13.15 -5.29 25.10
C LEU A 473 -12.53 -6.63 24.67
N ASP A 474 -12.68 -7.03 23.40
CA ASP A 474 -12.01 -8.21 22.81
C ASP A 474 -10.48 -8.09 22.92
N ILE A 475 -9.94 -6.92 22.57
CA ILE A 475 -8.52 -6.57 22.73
C ILE A 475 -8.10 -6.71 24.20
N MET A 476 -8.83 -6.07 25.12
CA MET A 476 -8.50 -6.09 26.55
C MET A 476 -8.58 -7.49 27.16
N GLU A 477 -9.59 -8.29 26.81
CA GLU A 477 -9.72 -9.67 27.30
C GLU A 477 -8.52 -10.52 26.88
N THR A 478 -8.09 -10.39 25.63
CA THR A 478 -6.98 -11.22 25.12
C THR A 478 -5.66 -10.84 25.79
N VAL A 479 -5.40 -9.54 25.97
CA VAL A 479 -4.22 -9.05 26.70
C VAL A 479 -4.26 -9.50 28.17
N LEU A 480 -5.40 -9.39 28.84
CA LEU A 480 -5.59 -9.82 30.24
C LEU A 480 -5.49 -11.35 30.39
N SER A 481 -6.00 -12.12 29.44
CA SER A 481 -5.90 -13.59 29.45
C SER A 481 -4.45 -14.05 29.30
N LYS A 482 -3.65 -13.35 28.49
CA LYS A 482 -2.22 -13.62 28.38
C LYS A 482 -1.45 -13.17 29.64
N ALA A 483 -1.79 -12.01 30.20
CA ALA A 483 -1.18 -11.51 31.43
C ALA A 483 -1.44 -12.44 32.64
N THR A 484 -2.65 -12.98 32.76
CA THR A 484 -3.00 -13.96 33.81
C THR A 484 -2.35 -15.33 33.59
N GLY A 485 -1.88 -15.62 32.37
CA GLY A 485 -1.07 -16.81 32.06
C GLY A 485 0.43 -16.65 32.34
N GLU A 486 0.93 -15.45 32.66
CA GLU A 486 2.32 -15.20 33.04
C GLU A 486 2.58 -15.37 34.55
N SER A 487 3.85 -15.31 34.97
CA SER A 487 4.24 -15.40 36.38
C SER A 487 3.62 -14.29 37.23
N LEU A 488 3.19 -14.63 38.45
CA LEU A 488 2.51 -13.74 39.40
C LEU A 488 3.19 -12.37 39.59
N GLU A 489 4.53 -12.33 39.65
CA GLU A 489 5.31 -11.09 39.85
C GLU A 489 5.22 -10.10 38.68
N LYS A 490 5.08 -10.61 37.44
CA LYS A 490 4.91 -9.77 36.25
C LYS A 490 3.47 -9.26 36.15
N PHE A 491 2.51 -10.11 36.51
CA PHE A 491 1.10 -9.73 36.59
C PHE A 491 0.87 -8.66 37.66
N GLU A 492 1.54 -8.74 38.80
CA GLU A 492 1.45 -7.74 39.87
C GLU A 492 1.99 -6.37 39.40
N LYS A 493 3.15 -6.33 38.71
CA LYS A 493 3.67 -5.09 38.11
C LYS A 493 2.76 -4.53 37.01
N PHE A 494 2.14 -5.40 36.22
CA PHE A 494 1.16 -4.99 35.21
C PHE A 494 -0.12 -4.45 35.85
N SER A 495 -0.58 -5.05 36.95
CA SER A 495 -1.78 -4.63 37.66
C SER A 495 -1.68 -3.21 38.23
N GLN A 496 -0.47 -2.76 38.56
CA GLN A 496 -0.19 -1.38 38.97
C GLN A 496 -0.44 -0.35 37.84
N THR A 497 -0.52 -0.80 36.59
CA THR A 497 -0.88 0.05 35.43
C THR A 497 -2.37 0.08 35.14
N PHE A 498 -3.17 -0.78 35.79
CA PHE A 498 -4.61 -0.53 35.86
C PHE A 498 -4.77 0.75 36.68
N GLY A 499 -5.28 1.81 36.05
CA GLY A 499 -5.43 3.10 36.71
C GLY A 499 -6.31 3.03 37.98
N GLY A 500 -6.62 4.18 38.56
CA GLY A 500 -7.36 4.25 39.81
C GLY A 500 -8.72 3.52 39.85
N PRO A 501 -9.31 3.31 41.04
CA PRO A 501 -10.58 2.59 41.25
C PRO A 501 -11.77 3.18 40.48
N GLU A 502 -11.63 4.40 39.97
CA GLU A 502 -12.59 5.09 39.09
C GLU A 502 -12.88 4.29 37.81
N TYR A 503 -11.88 3.65 37.19
CA TYR A 503 -12.09 2.87 35.96
C TYR A 503 -12.90 1.59 36.21
N VAL A 504 -12.71 0.95 37.37
CA VAL A 504 -13.50 -0.22 37.80
C VAL A 504 -14.94 0.19 38.12
N GLN A 505 -15.13 1.35 38.74
CA GLN A 505 -16.47 1.91 38.97
C GLN A 505 -17.18 2.29 37.66
N SER A 506 -16.47 2.86 36.68
CA SER A 506 -17.00 3.15 35.35
C SER A 506 -17.39 1.87 34.61
N LEU A 507 -16.56 0.82 34.65
CA LEU A 507 -16.90 -0.51 34.09
C LEU A 507 -18.11 -1.16 34.78
N LEU A 508 -18.20 -1.05 36.12
CA LEU A 508 -19.35 -1.54 36.88
C LEU A 508 -20.62 -0.75 36.53
N SER A 509 -20.53 0.57 36.38
CA SER A 509 -21.66 1.40 35.91
C SER A 509 -22.09 1.02 34.48
N CYS A 510 -21.18 0.51 33.64
CA CYS A 510 -21.50 0.03 32.30
C CYS A 510 -22.31 -1.26 32.25
N THR A 511 -22.19 -2.14 33.25
CA THR A 511 -23.08 -3.31 33.36
C THR A 511 -24.55 -2.90 33.51
N THR A 512 -24.81 -1.67 33.94
CA THR A 512 -26.16 -1.12 34.12
C THR A 512 -26.67 -0.34 32.91
N HIS A 513 -25.83 -0.02 31.92
CA HIS A 513 -26.20 0.79 30.76
C HIS A 513 -27.00 -0.04 29.72
N PRO A 514 -28.12 0.48 29.17
CA PRO A 514 -29.04 -0.30 28.32
C PRO A 514 -28.42 -0.83 27.01
N ASN A 515 -27.40 -0.17 26.45
CA ASN A 515 -26.73 -0.60 25.21
C ASN A 515 -25.84 -1.83 25.40
N VAL A 516 -25.14 -1.90 26.53
CA VAL A 516 -24.32 -3.07 26.91
C VAL A 516 -25.23 -4.23 27.25
N ARG A 517 -26.37 -3.96 27.91
CA ARG A 517 -27.35 -4.98 28.29
C ARG A 517 -28.02 -5.68 27.11
N ASN A 518 -28.13 -5.00 25.96
CA ASN A 518 -28.70 -5.55 24.74
C ASN A 518 -27.70 -6.36 23.89
N ASN A 519 -26.38 -6.16 24.08
CA ASN A 519 -25.33 -6.90 23.38
C ASN A 519 -24.72 -7.98 24.28
N GLN A 520 -25.17 -9.23 24.12
CA GLN A 520 -24.70 -10.37 24.91
C GLN A 520 -23.18 -10.59 24.82
N GLY A 521 -22.55 -10.35 23.67
CA GLY A 521 -21.10 -10.46 23.49
C GLY A 521 -20.32 -9.47 24.35
N VAL A 522 -20.73 -8.20 24.33
CA VAL A 522 -20.13 -7.13 25.14
C VAL A 522 -20.25 -7.44 26.63
N LEU A 523 -21.38 -7.98 27.10
CA LEU A 523 -21.55 -8.40 28.50
C LEU A 523 -20.61 -9.56 28.90
N ILE A 524 -20.40 -10.54 28.02
CA ILE A 524 -19.50 -11.67 28.28
C ILE A 524 -18.04 -11.19 28.36
N HIS A 525 -17.61 -10.38 27.39
CA HIS A 525 -16.26 -9.81 27.40
C HIS A 525 -16.05 -8.89 28.61
N LEU A 526 -17.03 -8.05 28.94
CA LEU A 526 -16.95 -7.11 30.06
C LEU A 526 -16.95 -7.83 31.42
N THR A 527 -17.66 -8.95 31.57
CA THR A 527 -17.59 -9.78 32.80
C THR A 527 -16.26 -10.50 32.94
N ARG A 528 -15.64 -10.96 31.84
CA ARG A 528 -14.31 -11.56 31.86
C ARG A 528 -13.20 -10.55 32.16
N VAL A 529 -13.28 -9.36 31.54
CA VAL A 529 -12.37 -8.23 31.82
C VAL A 529 -12.52 -7.78 33.27
N LEU A 530 -13.75 -7.62 33.79
CA LEU A 530 -13.98 -7.30 35.20
C LEU A 530 -13.45 -8.38 36.14
N ALA A 531 -13.64 -9.66 35.83
CA ALA A 531 -13.08 -10.75 36.63
C ALA A 531 -11.55 -10.65 36.68
N ALA A 532 -10.89 -10.50 35.53
CA ALA A 532 -9.43 -10.40 35.46
C ALA A 532 -8.87 -9.15 36.18
N LEU A 533 -9.57 -8.01 36.12
CA LEU A 533 -9.20 -6.78 36.83
C LEU A 533 -9.38 -6.89 38.36
N VAL A 534 -10.42 -7.57 38.82
CA VAL A 534 -10.72 -7.72 40.26
C VAL A 534 -9.81 -8.75 40.93
N TYR A 535 -9.39 -9.81 40.23
CA TYR A 535 -8.43 -10.79 40.77
C TYR A 535 -7.02 -10.21 40.98
N GLY A 536 -6.65 -9.11 40.30
CA GLY A 536 -5.34 -8.44 40.47
C GLY A 536 -5.28 -7.40 41.59
N ASN A 537 -6.41 -7.01 42.18
CA ASN A 537 -6.50 -5.99 43.24
C ASN A 537 -6.64 -6.61 44.65
N GLN A 538 -5.74 -7.51 45.03
CA GLN A 538 -5.61 -7.96 46.43
C GLN A 538 -4.57 -7.16 47.20
#